data_AF-A0A7C6L0D9-F1
#
_entry.id   AF-A0A7C6L0D9-F1
#
_cell.length_a   1.000
_cell.length_b   1.000
_cell.length_c   1.000
_cell.angle_alpha   90.00
_cell.angle_beta   90.00
_cell.angle_gamma   90.00
#
_symmetry.space_group_name_H-M   'P 1'
#
loop_
_entity.id
_entity.type
_entity.pdbx_description
1 polymer ?
#
loop_
_entity_poly.entity_id
_entity_poly.type
_entity_poly.pdbx_seq_one_letter_code
_entity_poly.pdbx_strand_id
1 'polypeptide(L)' 'TLGREQIIPPQFAEKIKGMAGYRNRLVHGYAEVTPEEMYNVIRKRLDDFEEFCSHILKYTAKHGV' A
#
# COMPACT_ATOMS: atom_id res chain seq x y z
N THR A 1 13.46 -5.55 1.98
CA THR A 1 12.09 -4.98 1.84
C THR A 1 11.10 -6.11 2.08
N LEU A 2 9.85 -5.85 2.48
CA LEU A 2 8.88 -6.90 2.80
C LEU A 2 8.74 -7.97 1.70
N GLY A 3 8.83 -7.57 0.42
CA GLY A 3 8.82 -8.50 -0.72
C GLY A 3 10.08 -9.37 -0.83
N ARG A 4 11.27 -8.84 -0.50
CA ARG A 4 12.53 -9.61 -0.48
C ARG A 4 12.52 -10.67 0.62
N GLU A 5 11.99 -10.31 1.78
CA GLU A 5 11.85 -11.21 2.93
C GLU A 5 10.66 -12.19 2.78
N GLN A 6 9.98 -12.18 1.62
CA GLN A 6 8.81 -13.03 1.32
C GLN A 6 7.65 -12.86 2.32
N ILE A 7 7.58 -11.74 3.03
CA ILE A 7 6.48 -11.39 3.94
C ILE A 7 5.23 -11.05 3.14
N ILE A 8 5.42 -10.38 2.01
CA ILE A 8 4.38 -10.10 1.00
C ILE A 8 4.88 -10.58 -0.38
N PRO A 9 3.99 -10.92 -1.34
CA PRO A 9 4.40 -11.32 -2.68
C PRO A 9 5.26 -10.23 -3.36
N PRO A 10 6.36 -10.58 -4.05
CA PRO A 10 7.22 -9.58 -4.71
C PRO A 10 6.48 -8.69 -5.71
N GLN A 11 5.53 -9.26 -6.45
CA GLN A 11 4.69 -8.53 -7.41
C GLN A 11 3.76 -7.54 -6.69
N PHE A 12 3.22 -7.94 -5.55
CA PHE A 12 2.39 -7.06 -4.71
C PHE A 12 3.23 -5.94 -4.08
N ALA A 13 4.46 -6.24 -3.62
CA ALA A 13 5.39 -5.23 -3.11
C ALA A 13 5.67 -4.13 -4.15
N GLU A 14 5.87 -4.50 -5.43
CA GLU A 14 6.05 -3.52 -6.50
C GLU A 14 4.74 -2.76 -6.80
N LYS A 15 3.59 -3.44 -6.79
CA LYS A 15 2.25 -2.82 -6.95
C LYS A 15 2.00 -1.69 -5.94
N ILE A 16 2.37 -1.88 -4.67
CA ILE A 16 2.10 -0.93 -3.58
C ILE A 16 3.24 0.04 -3.27
N LYS A 17 4.37 -0.05 -3.98
CA LYS A 17 5.57 0.75 -3.72
C LYS A 17 5.30 2.27 -3.68
N GLY A 18 4.35 2.74 -4.49
CA GLY A 18 3.94 4.15 -4.52
C GLY A 18 3.06 4.60 -3.35
N MET A 19 2.51 3.69 -2.54
CA MET A 19 1.54 3.99 -1.48
C MET A 19 2.12 4.92 -0.41
N ALA A 20 3.34 4.65 0.06
CA ALA A 20 4.03 5.52 1.02
C ALA A 20 4.38 6.90 0.42
N GLY A 21 4.75 6.94 -0.86
CA GLY A 21 5.01 8.19 -1.58
C GLY A 21 3.74 9.02 -1.78
N TYR A 22 2.61 8.37 -2.04
CA TYR A 22 1.31 9.03 -2.19
C TYR A 22 0.89 9.73 -0.90
N ARG A 23 1.12 9.10 0.27
CA ARG A 23 0.94 9.76 1.57
C ARG A 23 1.77 11.04 1.69
N ASN A 24 3.00 11.06 1.18
CA ASN A 24 3.83 12.26 1.22
C ASN A 24 3.29 13.38 0.31
N ARG A 25 2.74 13.03 -0.86
CA ARG A 25 2.04 14.01 -1.72
C ARG A 25 0.82 14.59 -1.03
N LEU A 26 0.03 13.78 -0.33
CA LEU A 26 -1.14 14.26 0.41
C LEU A 26 -0.80 15.21 1.56
N VAL A 27 0.40 15.10 2.16
CA VAL A 27 0.81 15.96 3.27
C VAL A 27 1.55 17.21 2.80
N HIS A 28 2.47 17.06 1.84
CA HIS A 28 3.39 18.13 1.45
C HIS A 28 3.05 18.78 0.10
N GLY A 29 2.36 18.07 -0.79
CA GLY A 29 2.02 18.52 -2.15
C GLY A 29 0.53 18.49 -2.43
N TYR A 30 -0.31 18.66 -1.41
CA TYR A 30 -1.77 18.49 -1.53
C TYR A 30 -2.39 19.40 -2.60
N ALA A 31 -1.83 20.60 -2.82
CA ALA A 31 -2.28 21.53 -3.85
C ALA A 31 -2.12 20.97 -5.28
N GLU A 32 -1.23 19.99 -5.48
CA GLU A 32 -0.98 19.34 -6.76
C GLU A 32 -1.79 18.04 -6.93
N VAL A 33 -2.47 17.56 -5.88
CA VAL A 33 -3.30 16.36 -5.94
C VAL A 33 -4.67 16.75 -6.46
N THR A 34 -5.04 16.21 -7.62
CA THR A 34 -6.33 16.53 -8.25
C THR A 34 -7.47 15.69 -7.65
N PRO A 35 -8.71 16.22 -7.64
CA PRO A 35 -9.88 15.44 -7.22
C PRO A 35 -10.09 14.16 -8.05
N GLU A 36 -9.81 14.21 -9.35
CA GLU A 36 -9.91 13.05 -10.25
C GLU A 36 -8.90 11.95 -9.91
N GLU A 37 -7.65 12.33 -9.64
CA GLU A 37 -6.62 11.41 -9.16
C GLU A 37 -7.07 10.76 -7.86
N MET A 38 -7.57 11.55 -6.91
CA MET A 38 -8.00 11.04 -5.61
C MET A 38 -9.19 10.09 -5.72
N TYR A 39 -10.18 10.43 -6.56
CA TYR A 39 -11.33 9.57 -6.84
C TYR A 39 -10.88 8.22 -7.44
N ASN A 40 -9.96 8.25 -8.40
CA ASN A 40 -9.42 7.04 -9.01
C ASN A 40 -8.68 6.15 -8.00
N VAL A 41 -7.84 6.73 -7.14
CA VAL A 41 -7.12 5.99 -6.09
C VAL A 41 -8.10 5.33 -5.12
N ILE A 42 -9.09 6.09 -4.62
CA ILE A 42 -10.10 5.56 -3.70
C ILE A 42 -10.90 4.43 -4.35
N ARG A 43 -11.29 4.56 -5.62
CA ARG A 43 -12.13 3.56 -6.29
C ARG A 43 -11.41 2.31 -6.77
N LYS A 44 -10.11 2.42 -7.09
CA LYS A 44 -9.36 1.33 -7.75
C LYS A 44 -8.28 0.70 -6.86
N ARG A 45 -7.87 1.37 -5.77
CA ARG A 45 -6.67 1.00 -5.00
C ARG A 45 -6.93 0.87 -3.50
N LEU A 46 -8.15 1.09 -3.01
CA LEU A 46 -8.44 0.93 -1.58
C LEU A 46 -8.19 -0.50 -1.10
N ASP A 47 -8.57 -1.49 -1.92
CA ASP A 47 -8.42 -2.91 -1.62
C ASP A 47 -6.95 -3.34 -1.45
N ASP A 48 -5.99 -2.55 -1.96
CA ASP A 48 -4.56 -2.79 -1.72
C ASP A 48 -4.23 -2.73 -0.22
N PHE A 49 -4.95 -1.92 0.56
CA PHE A 49 -4.77 -1.87 2.02
C PHE A 49 -5.25 -3.16 2.68
N GLU A 50 -6.38 -3.70 2.24
CA GLU A 50 -6.92 -4.96 2.76
C GLU A 50 -6.00 -6.14 2.42
N GLU A 51 -5.52 -6.20 1.18
CA GLU A 51 -4.55 -7.21 0.71
C GLU A 51 -3.25 -7.13 1.53
N PHE A 52 -2.73 -5.91 1.77
CA PHE A 52 -1.56 -5.70 2.61
C PHE A 52 -1.77 -6.17 4.04
N CYS A 53 -2.86 -5.74 4.70
CA CYS A 53 -3.21 -6.17 6.05
C CYS A 53 -3.35 -7.69 6.15
N SER A 54 -3.97 -8.32 5.15
CA SER A 54 -4.09 -9.79 5.08
C SER A 54 -2.73 -10.48 5.09
N HIS A 55 -1.76 -9.99 4.31
CA HIS A 55 -0.41 -10.55 4.29
C HIS A 55 0.31 -10.38 5.63
N ILE A 56 0.24 -9.19 6.23
CA ILE A 56 0.89 -8.93 7.52
C ILE A 56 0.28 -9.80 8.62
N LEU A 57 -1.05 -9.89 8.70
CA LEU A 57 -1.74 -10.73 9.68
C LEU A 57 -1.39 -12.21 9.53
N LYS A 58 -1.31 -12.71 8.29
CA LYS A 58 -0.85 -14.09 8.02
C LYS A 58 0.58 -14.31 8.49
N TYR A 59 1.46 -13.33 8.24
CA TYR A 59 2.85 -13.40 8.67
C TYR A 59 2.96 -13.39 10.20
N THR A 60 2.29 -12.48 10.90
CA THR A 60 2.35 -12.38 12.36
C THR A 60 1.72 -13.58 13.05
N ALA A 61 0.58 -14.08 12.55
CA ALA A 61 -0.04 -15.30 13.08
C ALA A 61 0.88 -16.53 12.97
N LYS A 62 1.71 -16.60 11.92
CA LYS A 62 2.68 -17.70 11.73
C LYS A 62 3.93 -17.55 12.60
N HIS A 63 4.33 -16.33 12.95
CA HIS A 63 5.61 -16.06 13.62
C HIS A 63 5.47 -15.59 15.07
N GLY A 64 4.26 -15.63 15.64
CA GLY A 64 4.02 -15.49 17.09
C GLY A 64 4.78 -14.34 17.73
N VAL A 65 4.38 -13.10 17.43
CA VAL A 65 4.72 -11.94 18.27
C VAL A 65 3.60 -11.72 19.26
#